data_AF-A0A973S0F9-F1
#
_entry.id   AF-A0A973S0F9-F1
#
_cell.length_a   1.000
_cell.length_b   1.000
_cell.length_c   1.000
_cell.angle_alpha   90.00
_cell.angle_beta   90.00
_cell.angle_gamma   90.00
#
_symmetry.space_group_name_H-M   'P 1'
#
loop_
_entity.id
_entity.type
_entity.pdbx_description
1 polymer ?
#
loop_
_entity_poly.entity_id
_entity_poly.type
_entity_poly.pdbx_seq_one_letter_code
_entity_poly.pdbx_strand_id
1 'polypeptide(L)' 'MPEIINLGALQLTFLRSKDDTAGSLDLFEMTLQPNARMPIPHYHDRWDETIYGLSGISTWR' A
#
# COMPACT_ATOMS: atom_id res chain seq x y z
N MET A 1 -7.72 -13.41 10.11
CA MET A 1 -6.44 -12.71 10.38
C MET A 1 -6.11 -11.91 9.13
N PRO A 2 -5.64 -10.67 9.24
CA PRO A 2 -5.30 -9.88 8.06
C PRO A 2 -4.23 -10.62 7.23
N GLU A 3 -4.40 -10.61 5.91
CA GLU A 3 -3.47 -11.27 4.99
C GLU A 3 -2.18 -10.45 4.89
N ILE A 4 -1.04 -11.12 5.07
CA ILE A 4 0.29 -10.52 4.92
C ILE A 4 0.86 -10.92 3.56
N ILE A 5 1.18 -9.90 2.76
CA ILE A 5 1.80 -10.09 1.44
C ILE A 5 3.23 -9.54 1.49
N ASN A 6 4.20 -10.38 1.14
CA ASN A 6 5.61 -10.00 1.08
C ASN A 6 6.04 -9.81 -0.38
N LEU A 7 6.55 -8.62 -0.70
CA LEU A 7 6.97 -8.20 -2.04
C LEU A 7 8.38 -7.62 -1.98
N GLY A 8 9.38 -8.49 -1.88
CA GLY A 8 10.78 -8.08 -1.77
C GLY A 8 11.03 -7.21 -0.53
N ALA A 9 11.33 -5.93 -0.74
CA ALA A 9 11.58 -4.95 0.32
C ALA A 9 10.29 -4.31 0.89
N LEU A 10 9.12 -4.76 0.44
CA LEU A 10 7.80 -4.29 0.85
C LEU A 10 7.05 -5.40 1.58
N GLN A 11 6.32 -5.02 2.63
CA GLN A 11 5.35 -5.88 3.28
C GLN A 11 4.02 -5.14 3.38
N LEU A 12 2.93 -5.78 2.98
CA LEU A 12 1.58 -5.23 3.09
C LEU A 12 0.77 -6.08 4.07
N THR A 13 -0.04 -5.42 4.89
CA THR A 13 -1.05 -6.06 5.74
C THR A 13 -2.41 -5.45 5.40
N PHE A 14 -3.29 -6.24 4.78
CA PHE A 14 -4.64 -5.77 4.44
C PHE A 14 -5.50 -5.65 5.69
N LEU A 15 -5.96 -4.44 5.99
CA LEU A 15 -6.87 -4.14 7.09
C LEU A 15 -8.33 -4.26 6.65
N ARG A 16 -8.63 -3.85 5.42
CA ARG A 16 -9.96 -3.95 4.79
C ARG A 16 -9.81 -4.27 3.31
N SER A 17 -10.70 -5.11 2.80
CA SER A 17 -10.82 -5.38 1.37
C SER A 17 -12.11 -4.77 0.81
N LYS A 18 -12.19 -4.64 -0.52
CA LYS A 18 -13.40 -4.27 -1.25
C LYS A 18 -14.60 -5.16 -0.90
N ASP A 19 -14.35 -6.43 -0.58
CA ASP A 19 -15.39 -7.39 -0.26
C ASP A 19 -16.00 -7.08 1.12
N ASP A 20 -15.18 -6.58 2.06
CA ASP A 20 -15.60 -6.15 3.41
C ASP A 20 -16.16 -4.72 3.47
N THR A 21 -15.97 -3.94 2.40
CA THR A 21 -16.35 -2.51 2.33
C THR A 21 -17.40 -2.24 1.27
N ALA A 22 -17.99 -3.29 0.67
CA ALA A 22 -18.94 -3.20 -0.43
C ALA A 22 -18.45 -2.33 -1.60
N GLY A 23 -17.15 -2.44 -1.90
CA GLY A 23 -16.50 -1.72 -3.00
C GLY A 23 -16.17 -0.25 -2.72
N SER A 24 -16.32 0.23 -1.48
CA SER A 24 -16.02 1.63 -1.16
C SER A 24 -14.53 1.94 -1.05
N LEU A 25 -13.72 1.01 -0.51
CA LEU A 25 -12.26 1.15 -0.45
C LEU A 25 -11.55 -0.18 -0.15
N ASP A 26 -10.27 -0.24 -0.51
CA ASP A 26 -9.28 -1.16 0.04
C ASP A 26 -8.34 -0.39 0.98
N LEU A 27 -7.99 -0.99 2.12
CA LEU A 27 -7.07 -0.38 3.10
C LEU A 27 -6.02 -1.40 3.53
N PHE A 28 -4.76 -1.03 3.39
CA PHE A 28 -3.63 -1.81 3.87
C PHE A 28 -2.59 -0.91 4.52
N GLU A 29 -1.87 -1.46 5.49
CA GLU A 29 -0.61 -0.89 5.96
C GLU A 29 0.54 -1.45 5.14
N MET A 30 1.47 -0.58 4.75
CA MET A 30 2.68 -0.96 4.02
C MET A 30 3.92 -0.58 4.81
N THR A 31 4.84 -1.52 4.97
CA THR A 31 6.19 -1.27 5.47
C THR A 31 7.18 -1.36 4.32
N LEU A 32 7.96 -0.29 4.13
CA LEU A 32 9.05 -0.18 3.18
C LEU A 32 10.38 -0.31 3.93
N GLN A 33 11.28 -1.20 3.48
CA GLN A 33 12.66 -1.19 3.99
C GLN A 33 13.42 0.06 3.50
N PRO A 34 14.44 0.54 4.22
CA PRO A 34 15.24 1.68 3.77
C PRO A 34 15.77 1.50 2.34
N ASN A 35 15.69 2.55 1.52
CA ASN A 35 16.05 2.57 0.09
C ASN A 35 15.19 1.68 -0.83
N ALA A 36 14.09 1.09 -0.34
CA ALA A 36 13.10 0.45 -1.21
C ALA A 36 12.53 1.47 -2.22
N ARG A 37 12.14 0.96 -3.39
CA ARG A 37 11.55 1.76 -4.47
C ARG A 37 10.36 1.04 -5.05
N MET A 38 9.38 1.79 -5.53
CA MET A 38 8.40 1.23 -6.44
C MET A 38 9.13 0.77 -7.71
N PRO A 39 8.93 -0.49 -8.18
CA PRO A 39 9.72 -1.05 -9.27
C PRO A 39 9.61 -0.24 -10.57
N ILE A 40 8.42 0.27 -10.88
CA ILE A 40 8.11 1.00 -12.11
C ILE A 40 7.14 2.15 -11.77
N PRO A 41 7.39 3.39 -12.23
CA PRO A 41 6.39 4.46 -12.16
C PRO A 41 5.12 4.07 -12.92
N HIS A 42 3.95 4.22 -12.28
CA HIS A 42 2.66 3.86 -12.85
C HIS A 42 1.58 4.83 -12.36
N TYR A 43 0.38 4.67 -12.91
CA TYR A 43 -0.82 5.38 -12.49
C TYR A 43 -2.01 4.43 -12.51
N HIS A 44 -3.08 4.81 -11.84
CA HIS A 44 -4.36 4.09 -11.87
C HIS A 44 -5.37 4.87 -12.71
N ASP A 45 -6.10 4.18 -13.59
CA ASP A 45 -7.12 4.78 -14.46
C ASP A 45 -8.53 4.74 -13.84
N ARG A 46 -8.73 3.96 -12.77
CA ARG A 46 -10.03 3.72 -12.12
C ARG A 46 -10.02 3.86 -10.61
N TRP A 47 -8.88 4.20 -10.02
CA TRP A 47 -8.69 4.25 -8.58
C TRP A 47 -7.94 5.51 -8.20
N ASP A 48 -8.47 6.23 -7.23
CA ASP A 48 -7.72 7.26 -6.53
C ASP A 48 -6.91 6.60 -5.42
N GLU A 49 -5.63 6.96 -5.30
CA GLU A 49 -4.74 6.46 -4.26
C GLU A 49 -4.40 7.59 -3.29
N THR A 50 -4.50 7.31 -1.98
CA THR A 50 -4.15 8.23 -0.90
C THR A 50 -3.18 7.54 0.03
N ILE A 51 -2.10 8.24 0.40
CA ILE A 51 -1.03 7.68 1.22
C ILE A 51 -0.85 8.54 2.46
N TYR A 52 -0.86 7.88 3.63
CA TYR A 52 -0.67 8.51 4.92
C TYR A 52 0.53 7.88 5.64
N GLY A 53 1.51 8.71 5.99
CA GLY A 53 2.71 8.26 6.70
C GLY A 53 2.44 8.04 8.19
N LEU A 54 2.58 6.79 8.66
CA LEU A 54 2.46 6.46 10.08
C LEU A 54 3.77 6.69 10.85
N SER A 55 4.90 6.31 10.25
CA SER A 55 6.23 6.51 10.83
C SER A 55 7.32 6.55 9.74
N GLY A 56 8.47 7.15 10.04
CA GLY A 56 9.56 7.32 9.09
C GLY A 56 9.32 8.42 8.05
N ILE A 57 10.09 8.41 6.96
CA ILE A 57 10.03 9.40 5.89
C ILE A 57 10.12 8.67 4.55
N SER A 58 9.19 8.98 3.64
CA SER A 58 9.25 8.57 2.24
C SER A 58 9.39 9.82 1.36
N THR A 59 10.18 9.71 0.31
CA THR A 59 10.37 10.78 -0.67
C THR A 59 9.84 10.35 -2.03
N TRP A 60 9.16 11.26 -2.71
CA TRP A 60 8.50 11.05 -3.99
C TRP A 60 9.24 11.90 -5.03
N ARG A 61 9.55 11.32 -6.20
CA ARG A 61 10.29 11.99 -7.29
C ARG A 61 9.63 11.69 -8.62
#